data_AF-A0A2Z2H190-F1
#
_entry.id   AF-A0A2Z2H190-F1
#
_cell.length_a   1.000
_cell.length_b   1.000
_cell.length_c   1.000
_cell.angle_alpha   90.00
_cell.angle_beta   90.00
_cell.angle_gamma   90.00
#
_symmetry.space_group_name_H-M   'P 1'
#
loop_
_entity.id
_entity.type
_entity.pdbx_description
1 polymer ?
#
loop_
_entity_poly.entity_id
_entity_poly.type
_entity_poly.pdbx_seq_one_letter_code
_entity_poly.pdbx_strand_id
1 'polypeptide(L)' 'TQSAARAVAIMKSAATALIDQTNTPASGGSKYRKMETTQGDCSALVSEAGSYFDRVIGAIS' A
#
# COMPACT_ATOMS: atom_id res chain seq x y z
N THR A 1 -8.98 -18.82 -7.15
CA THR A 1 -7.81 -18.20 -6.48
C THR A 1 -8.15 -16.93 -5.68
N GLN A 2 -9.40 -16.76 -5.20
CA GLN A 2 -9.91 -15.52 -4.59
C GLN A 2 -9.08 -15.00 -3.39
N SER A 3 -8.49 -15.90 -2.61
CA SER A 3 -7.63 -15.57 -1.47
C SER A 3 -6.34 -14.84 -1.87
N ALA A 4 -5.77 -15.15 -3.04
CA ALA A 4 -4.55 -14.52 -3.52
C ALA A 4 -4.79 -13.07 -3.96
N ALA A 5 -5.86 -12.83 -4.73
CA ALA A 5 -6.26 -11.47 -5.13
C ALA A 5 -6.56 -10.59 -3.90
N ARG A 6 -7.24 -11.14 -2.89
CA ARG A 6 -7.50 -10.43 -1.62
C ARG A 6 -6.21 -10.11 -0.86
N ALA A 7 -5.26 -11.04 -0.81
CA ALA A 7 -3.95 -10.78 -0.19
C ALA A 7 -3.20 -9.65 -0.90
N VAL A 8 -3.22 -9.61 -2.23
CA VAL A 8 -2.59 -8.54 -3.03
C VAL A 8 -3.29 -7.19 -2.81
N ALA A 9 -4.62 -7.17 -2.69
CA ALA A 9 -5.35 -5.93 -2.38
C ALA A 9 -4.98 -5.36 -0.99
N ILE A 10 -4.75 -6.22 0.01
CA ILE A 10 -4.26 -5.80 1.34
C ILE A 10 -2.83 -5.26 1.25
N MET A 11 -1.97 -5.89 0.45
CA MET A 11 -0.60 -5.40 0.24
C MET A 11 -0.59 -4.03 -0.46
N LYS A 12 -1.50 -3.83 -1.43
CA LYS A 12 -1.69 -2.53 -2.10
C LYS A 12 -2.02 -1.44 -1.09
N SER A 13 -3.03 -1.63 -0.24
CA SER A 13 -3.45 -0.60 0.72
C SER A 13 -2.36 -0.28 1.76
N ALA A 14 -1.61 -1.29 2.20
CA ALA A 14 -0.48 -1.10 3.10
C ALA A 14 0.65 -0.29 2.43
N ALA A 15 1.02 -0.63 1.19
CA ALA A 15 2.07 0.07 0.46
C ALA A 15 1.70 1.54 0.20
N THR A 16 0.48 1.82 -0.25
CA THR A 16 0.02 3.19 -0.49
C THR A 16 0.01 4.03 0.79
N ALA A 17 -0.42 3.45 1.92
CA ALA A 17 -0.42 4.15 3.21
C ALA A 17 1.00 4.44 3.75
N LEU A 18 1.95 3.55 3.46
CA LEU A 18 3.36 3.74 3.84
C LEU A 18 4.05 4.80 2.97
N ILE A 19 3.78 4.81 1.67
CA ILE A 19 4.34 5.80 0.72
C ILE A 19 3.82 7.20 1.03
N ASP A 20 2.52 7.32 1.29
CA ASP A 20 1.86 8.60 1.59
C ASP A 20 2.02 9.03 3.07
N GLN A 21 2.65 8.19 3.90
CA GLN A 21 2.77 8.35 5.35
C GLN A 21 1.44 8.57 6.07
N THR A 22 0.36 8.01 5.55
CA THR A 22 -0.98 8.03 6.17
C THR A 22 -1.24 6.80 7.04
N ASN A 23 -0.26 5.90 7.16
CA ASN A 23 -0.34 4.77 8.07
C ASN A 23 -0.44 5.24 9.53
N THR A 24 -1.23 4.54 10.31
CA THR A 24 -1.55 4.92 11.70
C THR A 24 -1.05 3.85 12.68
N PRO A 25 -0.82 4.19 13.96
CA PRO A 25 -0.52 3.20 14.99
C PRO A 25 -1.61 2.11 15.10
N ALA A 26 -2.88 2.45 14.80
CA ALA A 26 -3.98 1.49 14.79
C ALA A 26 -3.85 0.44 13.68
N SER A 27 -3.32 0.82 12.51
CA SER A 27 -3.10 -0.09 11.37
C SER A 27 -1.77 -0.85 11.46
N GLY A 28 -0.75 -0.26 12.13
CA GLY A 28 0.56 -0.88 12.31
C GLY A 28 0.73 -1.70 13.60
N GLY A 29 -0.08 -1.45 14.63
CA GLY A 29 0.03 -2.07 15.95
C GLY A 29 1.45 -1.96 16.53
N SER A 30 1.98 -3.07 17.02
CA SER A 30 3.36 -3.18 17.53
C SER A 30 4.44 -3.08 16.45
N LYS A 31 4.06 -3.11 15.15
CA LYS A 31 4.95 -3.00 14.00
C LYS A 31 4.80 -1.66 13.26
N TYR A 32 4.13 -0.69 13.86
CA TYR A 32 4.03 0.66 13.30
C TYR A 32 5.43 1.23 13.04
N ARG A 33 5.65 1.67 11.80
CA ARG A 33 6.84 2.41 11.41
C ARG A 33 6.43 3.65 10.65
N LYS A 34 7.10 4.76 10.93
CA LYS A 34 7.01 6.01 10.19
C LYS A 34 8.36 6.24 9.52
N MET A 35 8.35 6.54 8.22
CA MET A 35 9.58 6.86 7.49
C MET A 35 10.01 8.29 7.84
N GLU A 36 11.30 8.52 8.07
CA GLU A 36 11.84 9.84 8.47
C GLU A 36 11.93 10.85 7.31
N THR A 37 11.32 10.56 6.16
CA THR A 37 11.34 11.45 4.99
C THR A 37 10.39 12.63 5.18
N THR A 38 10.75 13.80 4.64
CA THR A 38 9.89 14.98 4.59
C THR A 38 8.56 14.63 3.91
N GLN A 39 7.45 14.89 4.58
CA GLN A 39 6.12 14.65 4.03
C GLN A 39 5.86 15.65 2.90
N GLY A 40 5.46 15.14 1.74
CA GLY A 40 5.12 15.92 0.55
C GLY A 40 4.02 15.23 -0.24
N ASP A 41 3.59 15.84 -1.35
CA ASP A 41 2.57 15.25 -2.22
C ASP A 41 3.16 14.09 -3.03
N CYS A 42 2.94 12.87 -2.53
CA CYS A 42 3.35 11.62 -3.18
C CYS A 42 2.21 11.00 -4.01
N SER A 43 1.11 11.71 -4.28
CA SER A 43 -0.09 11.16 -4.93
C SER A 43 0.20 10.48 -6.27
N ALA A 44 1.12 11.02 -7.08
CA ALA A 44 1.58 10.42 -8.33
C ALA A 44 2.25 9.05 -8.10
N LEU A 45 3.18 8.96 -7.14
CA LEU A 45 3.88 7.73 -6.79
C LEU A 45 2.95 6.69 -6.17
N VAL A 46 1.99 7.14 -5.34
CA VAL A 46 0.96 6.29 -4.74
C VAL A 46 0.08 5.67 -5.83
N SER A 47 -0.32 6.47 -6.82
CA SER A 47 -1.12 5.99 -7.96
C SER A 47 -0.34 5.00 -8.84
N GLU A 48 0.94 5.30 -9.11
CA GLU A 48 1.83 4.42 -9.86
C GLU A 48 2.02 3.08 -9.14
N ALA A 49 2.36 3.11 -7.85
CA ALA A 49 2.51 1.92 -7.02
C ALA A 49 1.22 1.09 -7.00
N GLY A 50 0.07 1.74 -6.82
CA GLY A 50 -1.24 1.10 -6.87
C GLY A 50 -1.49 0.36 -8.20
N SER A 51 -1.08 0.95 -9.32
CA SER A 51 -1.24 0.36 -10.65
C SER A 51 -0.43 -0.93 -10.84
N TYR A 52 0.75 -1.05 -10.20
CA TYR A 52 1.53 -2.29 -10.21
C TYR A 52 0.79 -3.42 -9.51
N PHE A 53 0.16 -3.16 -8.38
CA PHE A 53 -0.67 -4.15 -7.69
C PHE A 53 -1.93 -4.51 -8.48
N ASP A 54 -2.57 -3.55 -9.14
CA ASP A 54 -3.74 -3.83 -9.99
C ASP A 54 -3.40 -4.72 -11.18
N ARG A 55 -2.22 -4.54 -11.79
CA ARG A 55 -1.70 -5.45 -12.83
C ARG A 55 -1.54 -6.87 -12.32
N VAL A 56 -1.01 -7.04 -11.10
CA VAL A 56 -0.88 -8.36 -10.47
C VAL A 56 -2.26 -8.97 -10.19
N ILE A 57 -3.19 -8.19 -9.62
CA ILE A 57 -4.57 -8.65 -9.35
C ILE A 57 -5.23 -9.09 -10.65
N GLY A 58 -5.11 -8.32 -11.73
CA GLY A 58 -5.67 -8.66 -13.04
C GLY A 58 -5.09 -9.94 -13.65
N ALA A 59 -3.83 -10.26 -13.36
CA ALA A 59 -3.19 -11.49 -13.84
C ALA A 59 -3.56 -12.76 -13.05
N ILE A 60 -3.98 -12.63 -11.78
CA ILE A 60 -4.24 -13.77 -10.87
C ILE A 60 -5.71 -13.99 -10.51
N SER A 61 -6.59 -13.07 -10.93
CA SER A 61 -8.03 -13.11 -10.64
C SER A 61 -8.78 -14.05 -11.57
#